data_AF-A0A2G2ZVG9-F1
#
_entry.id   AF-A0A2G2ZVG9-F1
#
_cell.length_a   1.000
_cell.length_b   1.000
_cell.length_c   1.000
_cell.angle_alpha   90.00
_cell.angle_beta   90.00
_cell.angle_gamma   90.00
#
_symmetry.space_group_name_H-M   'P 1'
#
loop_
_entity.id
_entity.type
_entity.pdbx_description
1 polymer ?
#
loop_
_entity_poly.entity_id
_entity_poly.type
_entity_poly.pdbx_seq_one_letter_code
_entity_poly.pdbx_strand_id
1 'polypeptide(L)'
;MSVHLKEFRNELPDPSVQLRTLSLRKEPDRFTKYATTSLEKMHKPELYVEPDLGIPLDLLDMSGVKIPLAPEDEELLHDDDPITLIKKVEN
;
A
#
# COMPACT_ATOMS: atom_id res chain seq x y z
N MET A 1 -37.82 -72.56 23.07
CA MET A 1 -37.61 -71.13 22.74
C MET A 1 -36.68 -71.08 21.53
N SER A 2 -37.21 -70.82 20.33
CA SER A 2 -36.40 -70.72 19.11
C SER A 2 -35.75 -69.34 19.06
N VAL A 3 -34.45 -69.29 19.32
CA VAL A 3 -33.65 -68.08 19.15
C VAL A 3 -33.52 -67.78 17.66
N HIS A 4 -34.14 -66.70 17.22
CA HIS A 4 -33.92 -66.15 15.89
C HIS A 4 -32.56 -65.45 15.91
N LEU A 5 -31.52 -66.13 15.42
CA LEU A 5 -30.24 -65.48 15.16
C LEU A 5 -30.47 -64.49 14.02
N LYS A 6 -30.57 -63.21 14.38
CA LYS A 6 -30.65 -62.12 13.41
C LYS A 6 -29.25 -61.95 12.83
N GLU A 7 -29.04 -62.50 11.64
CA GLU A 7 -27.80 -62.36 10.86
C GLU A 7 -27.41 -60.89 10.75
N PHE A 8 -26.27 -60.54 11.34
CA PHE A 8 -25.74 -59.18 11.34
C PHE A 8 -24.82 -59.03 10.13
N ARG A 9 -25.23 -58.23 9.15
CA ARG A 9 -24.42 -57.99 7.94
C ARG A 9 -23.30 -57.01 8.26
N ASN A 10 -22.08 -57.54 8.33
CA ASN A 10 -20.84 -56.77 8.47
C ASN A 10 -20.18 -56.64 7.08
N GLU A 11 -20.88 -56.00 6.15
CA GLU A 11 -20.31 -55.71 4.83
C GLU A 11 -19.41 -54.47 4.97
N LEU A 12 -18.14 -54.62 4.60
CA LEU A 12 -17.16 -53.53 4.66
C LEU A 12 -17.57 -52.46 3.64
N PRO A 13 -17.46 -51.16 3.98
CA PRO A 13 -17.71 -50.11 3.01
C PRO A 13 -16.69 -50.22 1.86
N ASP A 14 -17.14 -49.93 0.64
CA ASP A 14 -16.29 -49.88 -0.54
C ASP A 14 -15.08 -48.96 -0.29
N PRO A 15 -13.88 -49.29 -0.82
CA PRO A 15 -12.68 -48.53 -0.56
C PRO A 15 -12.86 -47.09 -1.06
N SER A 16 -12.92 -46.15 -0.12
CA SER A 16 -13.04 -44.74 -0.46
C SER A 16 -11.81 -44.31 -1.27
N VAL A 17 -11.99 -43.90 -2.53
CA VAL A 17 -10.93 -43.32 -3.34
C VAL A 17 -10.66 -41.91 -2.81
N GLN A 18 -9.84 -41.83 -1.76
CA GLN A 18 -9.41 -40.55 -1.22
C GLN A 18 -8.36 -39.95 -2.15
N LEU A 19 -8.71 -38.82 -2.76
CA LEU A 19 -7.74 -38.04 -3.53
C LEU A 19 -6.59 -37.66 -2.60
N ARG A 20 -5.36 -37.97 -3.03
CA ARG A 20 -4.17 -37.68 -2.25
C ARG A 20 -3.89 -36.18 -2.32
N THR A 21 -3.94 -35.50 -1.17
CA THR A 21 -3.55 -34.10 -1.08
C THR A 21 -2.05 -33.97 -1.37
N LEU A 22 -1.68 -33.17 -2.36
CA LEU A 22 -0.28 -32.88 -2.68
C LEU A 22 0.24 -31.78 -1.76
N SER A 23 1.48 -31.92 -1.26
CA SER A 23 2.13 -30.87 -0.50
C SER A 23 2.63 -29.77 -1.43
N LEU A 24 2.12 -28.55 -1.21
CA LEU A 24 2.68 -27.37 -1.86
C LEU A 24 3.94 -26.95 -1.08
N ARG A 25 5.05 -26.76 -1.78
CA ARG A 25 6.25 -26.14 -1.19
C ARG A 25 5.94 -24.68 -0.89
N LYS A 26 5.58 -24.40 0.36
CA LYS A 26 5.51 -23.04 0.91
C LYS A 26 6.77 -22.80 1.72
N GLU A 27 7.44 -21.68 1.47
CA GLU A 27 8.47 -21.17 2.37
C GLU A 27 7.77 -20.34 3.45
N PRO A 28 7.60 -20.87 4.68
CA PRO A 28 6.92 -20.14 5.75
C PRO A 28 7.66 -18.85 6.08
N ASP A 29 9.00 -18.88 6.00
CA ASP A 29 9.88 -17.77 6.39
C ASP A 29 10.01 -16.66 5.35
N ARG A 30 9.41 -16.83 4.17
CA ARG A 30 9.49 -15.83 3.09
C ARG A 30 8.80 -14.52 3.45
N PHE A 31 7.78 -14.57 4.30
CA PHE A 31 7.00 -13.41 4.72
C PHE A 31 7.15 -13.07 6.21
N THR A 32 7.87 -13.89 6.98
CA THR A 32 8.09 -13.68 8.42
C THR A 32 9.20 -12.66 8.71
N LYS A 33 9.98 -12.30 7.69
CA LYS A 33 11.01 -11.26 7.79
C LYS A 33 10.37 -9.92 7.47
N TYR A 34 10.35 -9.02 8.46
CA TYR A 34 10.02 -7.61 8.23
C TYR A 34 11.11 -7.00 7.33
N ALA A 35 10.83 -6.93 6.03
CA ALA A 35 11.69 -6.30 5.05
C ALA A 35 10.91 -5.16 4.41
N THR A 36 11.50 -3.96 4.39
CA THR A 36 10.85 -2.79 3.81
C THR A 36 10.53 -3.05 2.34
N THR A 37 9.25 -2.99 2.00
CA THR A 37 8.81 -3.26 0.63
C THR A 37 9.08 -2.07 -0.28
N SER A 38 9.17 -2.30 -1.60
CA SER A 38 9.26 -1.20 -2.56
C SER A 38 8.05 -0.26 -2.46
N LEU A 39 6.88 -0.79 -2.10
CA LEU A 39 5.65 -0.02 -1.91
C LEU A 39 5.80 0.97 -0.74
N GLU A 40 6.36 0.53 0.38
CA GLU A 40 6.65 1.40 1.53
C GLU A 40 7.63 2.53 1.17
N LYS A 41 8.62 2.26 0.31
CA LYS A 41 9.58 3.29 -0.11
C LYS A 41 8.99 4.31 -1.07
N MET A 42 8.06 3.89 -1.93
CA MET A 42 7.41 4.77 -2.91
C MET A 42 6.25 5.55 -2.31
N HIS A 43 5.80 5.20 -1.10
CA HIS A 43 4.73 5.90 -0.42
C HIS A 43 5.20 7.31 -0.02
N LYS A 44 4.59 8.34 -0.61
CA LYS A 44 4.77 9.73 -0.18
C LYS A 44 3.81 9.98 0.99
N PRO A 45 4.30 10.07 2.24
CA PRO A 45 3.44 10.35 3.37
C PRO A 45 2.79 11.73 3.18
N GLU A 46 1.48 11.80 3.41
CA GLU A 46 0.77 13.06 3.47
C GLU A 46 1.28 13.81 4.71
N LEU A 47 1.90 14.97 4.49
CA LEU A 47 2.27 15.85 5.58
C LEU A 47 0.98 16.48 6.10
N TYR A 48 0.63 16.19 7.35
CA TYR A 48 -0.37 16.98 8.05
C TYR A 48 0.24 18.34 8.33
N VAL A 49 -0.19 19.34 7.56
CA VAL A 49 0.23 20.73 7.76
C VAL A 49 -0.87 21.46 8.52
N GLU A 50 -0.47 22.33 9.44
CA GLU A 50 -1.40 23.23 10.10
C GLU A 50 -2.12 24.11 9.06
N PRO A 51 -3.36 24.56 9.31
CA PRO A 51 -4.14 25.35 8.35
C PRO A 51 -3.46 26.62 7.84
N ASP A 52 -2.54 27.19 8.62
CA ASP A 52 -1.75 28.39 8.29
C ASP A 52 -0.41 28.07 7.62
N LEU A 53 -0.19 26.81 7.22
CA LEU A 53 1.06 26.34 6.63
C LEU A 53 2.30 26.54 7.52
N GLY A 54 2.11 26.73 8.83
CA GLY A 54 3.17 27.05 9.78
C GLY A 54 3.69 28.48 9.69
N ILE A 55 3.00 29.37 8.97
CA ILE A 55 3.35 30.78 8.84
C ILE A 55 2.34 31.61 9.65
N PRO A 56 2.74 32.16 10.83
CA PRO A 56 1.82 32.92 11.65
C PRO A 56 1.40 34.22 10.94
N LEU A 57 0.09 34.46 10.89
CA LEU A 57 -0.47 35.69 10.31
C LEU A 57 -0.41 36.83 11.35
N ASP A 58 0.69 37.59 11.36
CA ASP A 58 0.78 38.82 12.14
C ASP A 58 0.42 40.05 11.29
N LEU A 59 -0.68 40.72 11.66
CA LEU A 59 -1.16 41.94 10.99
C LEU A 59 -0.81 43.21 11.78
N LEU A 60 -0.23 43.07 12.98
CA LEU A 60 0.10 44.20 13.84
C LEU A 60 1.42 44.85 13.43
N ASP A 61 2.35 44.07 12.88
CA ASP A 61 3.63 44.56 12.36
C ASP A 61 3.66 44.63 10.83
N MET A 62 3.19 45.75 10.28
CA MET A 62 3.30 46.06 8.85
C MET A 62 4.61 46.78 8.49
N SER A 63 5.61 46.79 9.38
CA SER A 63 6.91 47.40 9.09
C SER A 63 7.75 46.47 8.20
N GLY A 64 7.36 46.35 6.93
CA GLY A 64 8.02 45.48 5.96
C GLY A 64 9.52 45.78 5.85
N VAL A 65 10.35 44.81 6.25
CA VAL A 65 11.81 44.85 6.06
C VAL A 65 12.14 44.54 4.61
N LYS A 66 12.57 45.57 3.86
CA LYS A 66 13.11 45.42 2.50
C LYS A 66 14.54 44.90 2.58
N ILE A 67 14.68 43.59 2.68
CA ILE A 67 15.97 42.90 2.69
C ILE A 67 16.32 42.55 1.24
N PRO A 68 17.58 42.72 0.78
CA PRO A 68 18.03 42.20 -0.49
C PRO A 68 17.77 40.69 -0.58
N LEU A 69 17.22 40.23 -1.70
CA LEU A 69 16.91 38.81 -1.90
C LEU A 69 18.19 38.01 -2.14
N ALA A 70 18.27 36.79 -1.61
CA ALA A 70 19.33 35.85 -1.93
C ALA A 70 19.08 35.24 -3.32
N PRO A 71 20.12 34.85 -4.08
CA PRO A 71 19.92 34.27 -5.42
C PRO A 71 19.13 32.96 -5.39
N GLU A 72 19.23 32.17 -4.31
CA GLU A 72 18.44 30.95 -4.14
C GLU A 72 16.94 31.23 -3.93
N ASP A 73 16.61 32.38 -3.33
CA ASP A 73 15.24 32.83 -3.12
C ASP A 73 14.62 33.42 -4.41
N GLU A 74 15.45 33.99 -5.30
CA GLU A 74 15.01 34.48 -6.62
C GLU A 74 14.48 33.34 -7.50
N GLU A 75 15.10 32.16 -7.43
CA GLU A 75 14.64 30.97 -8.18
C GLU A 75 13.24 30.51 -7.78
N LEU A 76 12.86 30.69 -6.50
CA LEU A 76 11.55 30.29 -5.96
C LEU A 76 10.39 31.18 -6.44
N LEU A 77 10.68 32.34 -7.03
CA LEU A 77 9.65 33.26 -7.56
C LEU A 77 9.16 32.87 -8.96
N HIS A 78 9.83 31.93 -9.61
CA HIS A 78 9.43 31.43 -10.92
C HIS A 78 8.44 30.28 -10.76
N ASP A 79 7.24 30.43 -11.35
CA ASP A 79 6.31 29.31 -11.49
C ASP A 79 6.90 28.26 -12.45
N ASP A 80 6.81 26.98 -12.09
CA ASP A 80 7.10 25.90 -13.03
C ASP A 80 6.07 25.93 -14.17
N ASP A 81 6.53 26.08 -15.42
CA ASP A 81 5.67 25.94 -16.60
C ASP A 81 4.93 24.60 -16.50
N PRO A 82 3.59 24.57 -16.55
CA PRO A 82 2.86 23.32 -16.55
C PRO A 82 3.32 22.55 -17.78
N ILE A 83 3.95 21.39 -17.58
CA ILE A 83 4.33 20.47 -18.66
C ILE A 83 3.03 19.97 -19.32
N THR A 84 2.47 20.78 -20.20
CA THR A 84 1.39 20.35 -21.08
C THR A 84 2.05 19.47 -22.13
N LEU A 85 1.92 18.14 -21.95
CA LEU A 85 2.23 17.16 -22.98
C LEU A 85 1.21 17.27 -24.11
N ILE A 86 1.23 18.36 -24.87
CA ILE A 86 0.40 18.50 -26.07
C ILE A 86 1.10 17.69 -27.16
N LYS A 87 0.70 16.42 -27.32
CA LYS A 87 1.04 15.65 -28.51
C LYS A 87 0.48 16.40 -29.71
N LYS A 88 1.36 17.00 -30.51
CA LYS A 88 1.03 17.55 -31.82
C LYS A 88 0.61 16.39 -32.72
N VAL A 89 -0.69 16.22 -32.94
CA VAL A 89 -1.20 15.37 -34.03
C VAL A 89 -0.97 16.17 -35.31
N GLU A 90 0.03 15.74 -36.05
CA GLU A 90 0.33 16.19 -37.42
C GLU A 90 -0.82 15.72 -38.33
N ASN A 91 -1.29 16.63 -39.18
CA ASN A 91 -2.39 16.42 -40.12
C ASN A 91 -1.87 16.53 -41.55
#